data_AF-A0A520ZNK6-F1
#
_entry.id   AF-A0A520ZNK6-F1
#
_cell.length_a   1.000
_cell.length_b   1.000
_cell.length_c   1.000
_cell.angle_alpha   90.00
_cell.angle_beta   90.00
_cell.angle_gamma   90.00
#
_symmetry.space_group_name_H-M   'P 1'
#
loop_
_entity.id
_entity.type
_entity.pdbx_description
1 polymer ?
#
loop_
_entity_poly.entity_id
_entity_poly.type
_entity_poly.pdbx_seq_one_letter_code
_entity_poly.pdbx_strand_id
1 'polypeptide(L)' 'MTEWAPKRFYKDAAVAAEDGGFAVRLDGRPIRTPGKRAIIMPSRQMAEAVAG' A
#
# COMPACT_ATOMS: atom_id res chain seq x y z
N MET A 1 23.02 14.14 -2.27
CA MET A 1 21.85 13.64 -1.51
C MET A 1 21.60 12.23 -1.99
N THR A 2 21.60 11.23 -1.12
CA THR A 2 21.50 9.83 -1.52
C THR A 2 20.16 9.57 -2.21
N GLU A 3 20.20 9.36 -3.52
CA GLU A 3 19.10 8.83 -4.32
C GLU A 3 18.91 7.34 -3.97
N TRP A 4 18.50 7.06 -2.73
CA TRP A 4 17.98 5.76 -2.35
C TRP A 4 16.49 5.76 -2.70
N ALA A 5 16.19 5.45 -3.96
CA ALA A 5 14.86 4.94 -4.28
C ALA A 5 14.88 3.46 -3.89
N PRO A 6 14.14 3.01 -2.87
CA PRO A 6 14.10 1.59 -2.52
C PRO A 6 13.65 0.84 -3.77
N LYS A 7 14.52 -0.06 -4.24
CA LYS A 7 14.22 -0.91 -5.39
C LYS A 7 12.88 -1.59 -5.13
N ARG A 8 12.00 -1.60 -6.14
CA ARG A 8 10.70 -2.29 -6.06
C ARG A 8 10.96 -3.72 -5.58
N PHE A 9 10.58 -3.99 -4.33
CA PHE A 9 10.83 -5.26 -3.65
C PHE A 9 9.64 -6.21 -3.75
N TYR A 10 8.56 -5.74 -4.38
CA TYR A 10 7.29 -6.44 -4.50
C TYR A 10 6.91 -6.68 -5.96
N LYS A 11 6.25 -7.80 -6.23
CA LYS A 11 5.81 -8.19 -7.58
C LYS A 11 4.37 -7.75 -7.82
N ASP A 12 3.48 -8.11 -6.91
CA ASP A 12 2.04 -7.85 -7.00
C ASP A 12 1.62 -6.71 -6.05
N ALA A 13 0.68 -5.89 -6.48
CA ALA A 13 0.05 -4.86 -5.66
C ALA A 13 -1.47 -4.98 -5.83
N ALA A 14 -2.15 -5.35 -4.76
CA ALA A 14 -3.58 -5.60 -4.75
C ALA A 14 -4.28 -4.75 -3.70
N VAL A 15 -5.51 -4.33 -3.99
CA VAL A 15 -6.37 -3.64 -3.03
C VAL A 15 -7.25 -4.66 -2.32
N ALA A 16 -7.21 -4.66 -0.99
CA ALA A 16 -8.05 -5.48 -0.14
C ALA A 16 -9.00 -4.58 0.68
N ALA A 17 -10.28 -4.94 0.73
CA ALA A 17 -11.21 -4.30 1.67
C ALA A 17 -10.86 -4.76 3.09
N GLU A 18 -10.73 -3.82 4.02
CA GLU A 18 -10.51 -4.07 5.44
C GLU A 18 -11.51 -3.26 6.29
N ASP A 19 -11.50 -3.50 7.60
CA ASP A 19 -12.43 -2.86 8.52
C ASP A 19 -12.24 -1.32 8.49
N GLY A 20 -13.26 -0.62 7.99
CA GLY A 20 -13.25 0.83 7.83
C GLY A 20 -12.68 1.38 6.52
N GLY A 21 -12.34 0.54 5.52
CA GLY A 21 -11.95 1.03 4.19
C GLY A 21 -11.20 0.02 3.32
N PHE A 22 -10.14 0.50 2.64
CA PHE A 22 -9.35 -0.28 1.70
C PHE A 22 -7.86 -0.19 2.03
N ALA A 23 -7.20 -1.33 2.17
CA ALA A 23 -5.76 -1.44 2.36
C ALA A 23 -5.09 -1.91 1.06
N VAL A 24 -3.91 -1.38 0.77
CA VAL A 24 -3.07 -1.90 -0.32
C VAL A 24 -2.16 -3.01 0.24
N ARG A 25 -2.09 -4.14 -0.46
CA ARG A 25 -1.23 -5.27 -0.12
C ARG A 25 -0.21 -5.48 -1.23
N LEU A 26 1.06 -5.51 -0.85
CA LEU A 26 2.17 -5.81 -1.75
C LEU A 26 2.59 -7.26 -1.52
N ASP A 27 2.48 -8.11 -2.54
CA ASP A 27 2.65 -9.57 -2.45
C ASP A 27 1.86 -10.20 -1.29
N GLY A 28 0.64 -9.71 -1.07
CA GLY A 28 -0.23 -10.16 0.03
C GLY A 28 0.08 -9.56 1.40
N ARG A 29 1.12 -8.73 1.56
CA ARG A 29 1.41 -8.01 2.82
C ARG A 29 0.83 -6.60 2.82
N PRO A 30 0.05 -6.20 3.84
CA PRO A 30 -0.49 -4.84 3.92
C PRO A 30 0.62 -3.80 4.06
N ILE A 31 0.52 -2.72 3.29
CA ILE A 31 1.43 -1.59 3.41
C ILE A 31 1.18 -0.85 4.71
N ARG A 32 2.25 -0.30 5.26
CA ARG A 32 2.22 0.48 6.50
C ARG A 32 2.98 1.79 6.30
N THR A 33 2.58 2.80 7.05
CA THR A 33 3.34 4.05 7.11
C THR A 33 4.70 3.82 7.77
N PRO A 34 5.68 4.73 7.62
CA PRO A 34 6.93 4.66 8.37
C PRO A 34 6.74 4.59 9.90
N GLY A 35 5.64 5.16 10.41
CA GLY A 35 5.21 5.03 11.80
C GLY A 35 4.55 3.69 12.15
N LYS A 36 4.66 2.66 11.30
CA LYS A 36 4.08 1.31 11.45
C LYS A 36 2.54 1.29 11.56
N ARG A 37 1.85 2.33 11.10
CA ARG A 37 0.38 2.39 11.11
C ARG A 37 -0.19 1.75 9.84
N ALA A 38 -1.33 1.07 9.98
CA ALA A 38 -2.08 0.58 8.84
C ALA A 38 -2.53 1.76 7.96
N ILE A 39 -2.38 1.60 6.64
CA ILE A 39 -2.88 2.58 5.66
C ILE A 39 -4.25 2.09 5.21
N ILE A 40 -5.30 2.73 5.72
CA ILE A 40 -6.69 2.47 5.34
C ILE A 40 -7.17 3.66 4.54
N MET A 41 -7.47 3.43 3.26
CA MET A 41 -8.02 4.42 2.35
C MET A 41 -9.55 4.38 2.41
N PRO A 42 -10.23 5.53 2.35
CA PRO A 42 -11.69 5.58 2.41
C PRO A 42 -12.37 5.10 1.12
N SER A 43 -11.65 5.03 -0.01
CA SER A 43 -12.21 4.61 -1.30
C SER A 43 -11.27 3.66 -2.04
N ARG A 44 -11.89 2.74 -2.78
CA ARG A 44 -11.19 1.77 -3.62
C ARG A 44 -10.34 2.45 -4.70
N GLN A 45 -10.88 3.46 -5.37
CA GLN A 45 -10.15 4.21 -6.40
C GLN A 45 -8.86 4.85 -5.87
N MET A 46 -8.88 5.37 -4.63
CA MET A 46 -7.68 5.94 -4.01
C MET A 46 -6.64 4.85 -3.71
N ALA A 47 -7.07 3.68 -3.25
CA ALA A 47 -6.17 2.55 -3.04
C ALA A 47 -5.62 1.98 -4.38
N GLU A 48 -6.44 1.93 -5.44
CA GLU A 48 -6.02 1.49 -6.77
C GLU A 48 -5.01 2.46 -7.40
N ALA A 49 -5.18 3.77 -7.22
CA ALA A 49 -4.20 4.78 -7.65
C ALA A 49 -2.85 4.68 -6.92
N VAL A 50 -2.80 4.02 -5.75
CA VAL A 50 -1.56 3.77 -5.00
C VAL A 50 -0.95 2.41 -5.36
N ALA A 51 -1.77 1.44 -5.77
CA ALA A 51 -1.30 0.14 -6.24
C ALA A 51 -0.77 0.18 -7.68
N GLY A 52 -1.22 1.14 -8.49
CA GLY A 52 -0.83 1.38 -9.89
C GLY A 52 0.42 2.24 -10.04
#